data_AF-A0A9W9YC49-F1
#
_entry.id   AF-A0A9W9YC49-F1
#
_cell.length_a   1.000
_cell.length_b   1.000
_cell.length_c   1.000
_cell.angle_alpha   90.00
_cell.angle_beta   90.00
_cell.angle_gamma   90.00
#
_symmetry.space_group_name_H-M   'P 1'
#
loop_
_entity.id
_entity.type
_entity.pdbx_description
1 polymer ?
#
loop_
_entity_poly.entity_id
_entity_poly.type
_entity_poly.pdbx_seq_one_letter_code
_entity_poly.pdbx_strand_id
1 'polypeptide(L)'
;MPERSLKGWFKLAFHLFVSEQWDKVEEIVEENDATYRWLKEQILREIRSIEEKAFRSFLGSAALNIRDRLITLKHVSPDEDIFNKVKFWLKQQTGKFALEDSDNSCEDRVIACKIALLEASFVYFDEPNAVANYFRNLLRKLRGVGGVDSAIEEKNNPSILAQVKVINDAAKEYVSSLGQELGDWPDFEIPAEALPTDTADYKPPEIWCFGDYGQADGQMSYPEKVAIDKEGQFLVLEEHTIGMGDIKTIQRIQLFSAKGKFLRCLLKRGEGKVNGMADFCLTKDGSILVADEGDGEASRIQIFDYDGNQLLQITPEIQAPDVPPRFTSVAVDPDGKIIAGGHSSMCVHIFANDGKTVCKFGKFGRGEGEFQSISNVSCDDAGKIYVSDSALKRIQVFDGAGNLLSVFGSSGTHLRYMAFDATRGEVYGSDYENHKVKVYSTAGEKLREHGKYGTALNECWFPYGLALMPDGKVAIAERENHRITVLKI
;
A
#
# COMPACT_ATOMS: atom_id res chain seq x y z
N MET A 1 -7.58 0.18 -26.70
CA MET A 1 -8.34 -0.94 -26.11
C MET A 1 -9.73 -0.39 -25.79
N PRO A 2 -10.83 -1.08 -26.13
CA PRO A 2 -12.16 -0.64 -25.68
C PRO A 2 -12.15 -0.51 -24.14
N GLU A 3 -12.87 0.46 -23.61
CA GLU A 3 -12.97 0.72 -22.17
C GLU A 3 -13.35 -0.57 -21.42
N ARG A 4 -12.37 -1.15 -20.73
CA ARG A 4 -12.53 -2.37 -19.94
C ARG A 4 -13.24 -1.97 -18.65
N SER A 5 -14.51 -2.36 -18.48
CA SER A 5 -15.26 -2.09 -17.25
C SER A 5 -14.80 -3.00 -16.11
N LEU A 6 -13.82 -2.53 -15.33
CA LEU A 6 -13.45 -3.12 -14.04
C LEU A 6 -14.67 -3.23 -13.10
N LYS A 7 -15.62 -2.30 -13.24
CA LYS A 7 -16.88 -2.25 -12.49
C LYS A 7 -17.70 -3.55 -12.58
N GLY A 8 -17.82 -4.14 -13.78
CA GLY A 8 -18.57 -5.40 -13.96
C GLY A 8 -17.92 -6.59 -13.26
N TRP A 9 -16.58 -6.62 -13.22
CA TRP A 9 -15.84 -7.62 -12.46
C TRP A 9 -15.99 -7.42 -10.95
N PHE A 10 -15.85 -6.19 -10.46
CA PHE A 10 -16.04 -5.88 -9.04
C PHE A 10 -17.45 -6.20 -8.57
N LYS A 11 -18.46 -5.95 -9.42
CA LYS A 11 -19.85 -6.34 -9.18
C LYS A 11 -19.98 -7.84 -8.94
N LEU A 12 -19.46 -8.64 -9.88
CA LEU A 12 -19.48 -10.09 -9.80
C LEU A 12 -18.75 -10.58 -8.53
N ALA A 13 -17.55 -10.05 -8.26
CA ALA A 13 -16.76 -10.47 -7.10
C ALA A 13 -17.41 -10.06 -5.77
N PHE A 14 -18.02 -8.87 -5.71
CA PHE A 14 -18.76 -8.42 -4.53
C PHE A 14 -19.97 -9.32 -4.27
N HIS A 15 -20.74 -9.66 -5.31
CA HIS A 15 -21.85 -10.60 -5.20
C HIS A 15 -21.38 -11.97 -4.70
N LEU A 16 -20.34 -12.55 -5.32
CA LEU A 16 -19.88 -13.89 -4.98
C LEU A 16 -19.29 -14.01 -3.57
N PHE A 17 -18.56 -12.98 -3.11
CA PHE A 17 -17.73 -13.08 -1.90
C PHE A 17 -18.19 -12.23 -0.73
N VAL A 18 -18.97 -11.17 -0.93
CA VAL A 18 -19.22 -10.16 0.12
C VAL A 18 -20.71 -9.91 0.37
N SER A 19 -21.51 -9.52 -0.64
CA SER A 19 -22.93 -9.18 -0.46
C SER A 19 -23.71 -9.09 -1.79
N GLU A 20 -25.01 -9.40 -1.76
CA GLU A 20 -25.95 -9.24 -2.89
C GLU A 20 -26.46 -7.80 -3.09
N GLN A 21 -25.99 -6.82 -2.30
CA GLN A 21 -26.50 -5.44 -2.33
C GLN A 21 -25.71 -4.51 -3.27
N TRP A 22 -25.08 -5.02 -4.33
CA TRP A 22 -24.23 -4.20 -5.19
C TRP A 22 -24.97 -2.98 -5.74
N ASP A 23 -26.25 -3.07 -6.09
CA ASP A 23 -26.95 -1.93 -6.70
C ASP A 23 -26.99 -0.71 -5.78
N LYS A 24 -27.14 -0.92 -4.45
CA LYS A 24 -27.05 0.16 -3.46
C LYS A 24 -25.64 0.72 -3.33
N VAL A 25 -24.64 -0.14 -3.52
CA VAL A 25 -23.21 0.21 -3.47
C VAL A 25 -22.83 0.95 -4.75
N GLU A 26 -23.34 0.55 -5.91
CA GLU A 26 -23.09 1.14 -7.21
C GLU A 26 -23.55 2.60 -7.31
N GLU A 27 -24.69 2.91 -6.71
CA GLU A 27 -25.24 4.27 -6.66
C GLU A 27 -24.34 5.26 -5.91
N ILE A 28 -23.46 4.76 -5.04
CA ILE A 28 -22.55 5.57 -4.20
C ILE A 28 -21.06 5.35 -4.52
N VAL A 29 -20.74 4.33 -5.33
CA VAL A 29 -19.36 3.93 -5.66
C VAL A 29 -18.96 4.47 -7.02
N GLU A 30 -18.13 5.52 -7.00
CA GLU A 30 -17.38 5.94 -8.16
C GLU A 30 -16.06 5.16 -8.25
N GLU A 31 -15.61 4.87 -9.48
CA GLU A 31 -14.29 4.30 -9.74
C GLU A 31 -13.25 5.27 -9.14
N ASN A 32 -12.52 4.82 -8.11
CA ASN A 32 -11.57 5.58 -7.27
C ASN A 32 -12.10 6.25 -5.98
N ASP A 33 -13.36 6.03 -5.60
CA ASP A 33 -13.86 6.40 -4.27
C ASP A 33 -13.30 5.47 -3.17
N ALA A 34 -13.24 5.97 -1.93
CA ALA A 34 -12.85 5.17 -0.77
C ALA A 34 -13.73 3.92 -0.61
N THR A 35 -15.00 4.02 -1.00
CA THR A 35 -15.98 2.93 -1.01
C THR A 35 -15.59 1.85 -2.02
N TYR A 36 -15.12 2.21 -3.23
CA TYR A 36 -14.58 1.26 -4.21
C TYR A 36 -13.33 0.53 -3.70
N ARG A 37 -12.40 1.27 -3.09
CA ARG A 37 -11.18 0.70 -2.50
C ARG A 37 -11.50 -0.25 -1.36
N TRP A 38 -12.44 0.13 -0.51
CA TRP A 38 -12.95 -0.75 0.55
C TRP A 38 -13.58 -2.02 -0.02
N LEU A 39 -14.39 -1.88 -1.07
CA LEU A 39 -15.06 -2.99 -1.74
C LEU A 39 -14.06 -4.01 -2.28
N LYS A 40 -13.02 -3.51 -2.95
CA LYS A 40 -11.86 -4.27 -3.39
C LYS A 40 -11.22 -5.01 -2.22
N GLU A 41 -11.01 -4.33 -1.10
CA GLU A 41 -10.39 -4.95 0.07
C GLU A 41 -11.30 -5.94 0.81
N GLN A 42 -12.63 -5.77 0.81
CA GLN A 42 -13.55 -6.79 1.34
C GLN A 42 -13.55 -8.04 0.49
N ILE A 43 -13.60 -7.89 -0.83
CA ILE A 43 -13.48 -9.01 -1.76
C ILE A 43 -12.17 -9.75 -1.51
N LEU A 44 -11.05 -9.02 -1.41
CA LEU A 44 -9.74 -9.61 -1.13
C LEU A 44 -9.66 -10.24 0.27
N ARG A 45 -10.33 -9.69 1.28
CA ARG A 45 -10.38 -10.25 2.63
C ARG A 45 -11.19 -11.54 2.67
N GLU A 46 -12.34 -11.58 2.01
CA GLU A 46 -13.17 -12.78 1.96
C GLU A 46 -12.49 -13.88 1.16
N ILE A 47 -11.80 -13.53 0.07
CA ILE A 47 -10.89 -14.44 -0.64
C ILE A 47 -9.83 -15.00 0.33
N ARG A 48 -9.20 -14.16 1.17
CA ARG A 48 -8.23 -14.64 2.19
C ARG A 48 -8.88 -15.56 3.23
N SER A 49 -10.08 -15.23 3.72
CA SER A 49 -10.76 -16.08 4.72
C SER A 49 -11.09 -17.46 4.14
N ILE A 50 -11.54 -17.48 2.89
CA ILE A 50 -11.81 -18.71 2.14
C ILE A 50 -10.50 -19.48 1.90
N GLU A 51 -9.44 -18.82 1.45
CA GLU A 51 -8.10 -19.42 1.28
C GLU A 51 -7.58 -20.00 2.60
N GLU A 52 -7.68 -19.29 3.73
CA GLU A 52 -7.23 -19.78 5.05
C GLU A 52 -8.05 -20.98 5.55
N LYS A 53 -9.36 -21.00 5.30
CA LYS A 53 -10.23 -22.14 5.63
C LYS A 53 -9.91 -23.35 4.75
N ALA A 54 -9.82 -23.13 3.44
CA ALA A 54 -9.41 -24.11 2.43
C ALA A 54 -8.01 -24.69 2.71
N PHE A 55 -7.07 -23.86 3.14
CA PHE A 55 -5.70 -24.27 3.47
C PHE A 55 -5.65 -25.13 4.74
N ARG A 56 -6.61 -24.97 5.66
CA ARG A 56 -6.79 -25.85 6.82
C ARG A 56 -7.51 -27.16 6.46
N SER A 57 -8.26 -27.21 5.36
CA SER A 57 -9.00 -28.37 4.87
C SER A 57 -8.45 -28.84 3.51
N PHE A 58 -7.32 -29.56 3.52
CA PHE A 58 -6.78 -30.43 2.48
C PHE A 58 -6.66 -29.93 1.02
N LEU A 59 -7.06 -28.71 0.66
CA LEU A 59 -6.81 -28.12 -0.65
C LEU A 59 -5.30 -27.84 -0.74
N GLY A 60 -4.56 -28.87 -1.16
CA GLY A 60 -3.11 -28.87 -1.30
C GLY A 60 -2.63 -27.79 -2.26
N SER A 61 -1.32 -27.77 -2.49
CA SER A 61 -0.52 -26.81 -3.28
C SER A 61 -1.09 -26.27 -4.61
N ALA A 62 -2.20 -26.78 -5.13
CA ALA A 62 -3.02 -26.20 -6.21
C ALA A 62 -3.69 -24.87 -5.83
N ALA A 63 -4.05 -24.69 -4.54
CA ALA A 63 -4.55 -23.43 -3.97
C ALA A 63 -3.43 -22.42 -3.67
N LEU A 64 -2.32 -22.49 -4.42
CA LEU A 64 -1.35 -21.41 -4.51
C LEU A 64 -2.02 -20.20 -5.20
N ASN A 65 -2.53 -19.35 -4.32
CA ASN A 65 -2.62 -17.91 -4.40
C ASN A 65 -3.42 -17.36 -5.60
N ILE A 66 -4.74 -17.54 -5.54
CA ILE A 66 -5.67 -16.64 -6.24
C ILE A 66 -5.34 -15.21 -5.86
N ARG A 67 -5.06 -15.00 -4.58
CA ARG A 67 -4.45 -13.78 -4.06
C ARG A 67 -3.21 -13.30 -4.83
N ASP A 68 -2.11 -14.05 -4.97
CA ASP A 68 -0.92 -13.57 -5.71
C ASP A 68 -1.24 -13.33 -7.19
N ARG A 69 -2.18 -14.07 -7.79
CA ARG A 69 -2.64 -13.86 -9.18
C ARG A 69 -3.45 -12.56 -9.32
N LEU A 70 -4.34 -12.27 -8.37
CA LEU A 70 -5.11 -11.03 -8.29
C LEU A 70 -4.25 -9.83 -7.89
N ILE A 71 -3.28 -10.05 -7.01
CA ILE A 71 -2.24 -9.11 -6.62
C ILE A 71 -1.35 -8.80 -7.84
N THR A 72 -0.97 -9.79 -8.66
CA THR A 72 -0.23 -9.57 -9.91
C THR A 72 -1.04 -8.72 -10.90
N LEU A 73 -2.36 -8.94 -10.99
CA LEU A 73 -3.29 -8.09 -11.75
C LEU A 73 -3.51 -6.71 -11.12
N LYS A 74 -3.36 -6.59 -9.78
CA LYS A 74 -3.37 -5.34 -8.99
C LYS A 74 -2.09 -4.52 -9.19
N HIS A 75 -1.04 -5.10 -9.76
CA HIS A 75 0.33 -4.61 -9.63
C HIS A 75 0.98 -4.25 -10.96
N VAL A 76 0.29 -4.37 -12.08
CA VAL A 76 0.79 -3.88 -13.36
C VAL A 76 -0.39 -3.40 -14.17
N SER A 77 -0.27 -2.26 -14.86
CA SER A 77 -1.21 -1.94 -15.95
C SER A 77 -1.12 -3.12 -16.92
N PRO A 78 -2.17 -3.94 -17.10
CA PRO A 78 -2.02 -5.25 -17.73
C PRO A 78 -1.65 -5.02 -19.19
N ASP A 79 -0.34 -5.09 -19.47
CA ASP A 79 0.11 -5.32 -20.83
C ASP A 79 -0.27 -6.74 -21.24
N GLU A 80 -0.30 -6.96 -22.55
CA GLU A 80 -0.78 -8.21 -23.11
C GLU A 80 0.08 -9.41 -22.64
N ASP A 81 1.36 -9.20 -22.32
CA ASP A 81 2.29 -10.26 -21.90
C ASP A 81 2.01 -10.74 -20.47
N ILE A 82 1.80 -9.82 -19.53
CA ILE A 82 1.46 -10.17 -18.13
C ILE A 82 0.06 -10.78 -18.06
N PHE A 83 -0.89 -10.22 -18.80
CA PHE A 83 -2.24 -10.78 -18.88
C PHE A 83 -2.20 -12.20 -19.46
N ASN A 84 -1.37 -12.45 -20.48
CA ASN A 84 -1.16 -13.79 -21.04
C ASN A 84 -0.47 -14.75 -20.07
N LYS A 85 0.47 -14.29 -19.23
CA LYS A 85 1.09 -15.10 -18.17
C LYS A 85 0.09 -15.47 -17.08
N VAL A 86 -0.74 -14.52 -16.64
CA VAL A 86 -1.83 -14.79 -15.69
C VAL A 86 -2.85 -15.76 -16.30
N LYS A 87 -3.24 -15.56 -17.56
CA LYS A 87 -4.11 -16.48 -18.32
C LYS A 87 -3.48 -17.87 -18.46
N PHE A 88 -2.16 -17.96 -18.67
CA PHE A 88 -1.42 -19.22 -18.70
C PHE A 88 -1.45 -19.92 -17.34
N TRP A 89 -1.26 -19.20 -16.23
CA TRP A 89 -1.24 -19.80 -14.88
C TRP A 89 -2.62 -20.25 -14.42
N LEU A 90 -3.64 -19.44 -14.67
CA LEU A 90 -5.04 -19.79 -14.40
C LEU A 90 -5.52 -20.98 -15.26
N LYS A 91 -4.94 -21.19 -16.45
CA LYS A 91 -5.20 -22.40 -17.27
C LYS A 91 -4.56 -23.67 -16.69
N GLN A 92 -3.51 -23.55 -15.88
CA GLN A 92 -2.72 -24.67 -15.35
C GLN A 92 -3.27 -25.23 -14.02
N GLN A 93 -4.19 -24.53 -13.35
CA GLN A 93 -4.81 -24.96 -12.10
C GLN A 93 -6.30 -24.76 -12.20
N THR A 94 -7.11 -25.77 -11.90
CA THR A 94 -8.57 -25.64 -12.03
C THR A 94 -9.27 -26.01 -10.73
N GLY A 95 -9.95 -25.04 -10.09
CA GLY A 95 -10.97 -25.31 -9.06
C GLY A 95 -12.08 -26.27 -9.53
N LYS A 96 -12.15 -26.52 -10.85
CA LYS A 96 -12.93 -27.58 -11.51
C LYS A 96 -12.70 -28.99 -10.94
N PHE A 97 -11.50 -29.33 -10.46
CA PHE A 97 -11.22 -30.66 -9.87
C PHE A 97 -11.80 -30.80 -8.45
N ALA A 98 -11.76 -29.73 -7.65
CA ALA A 98 -12.29 -29.75 -6.27
C ALA A 98 -13.82 -29.91 -6.24
N LEU A 99 -14.53 -29.38 -7.24
CA LEU A 99 -15.98 -29.58 -7.42
C LEU A 99 -16.37 -31.03 -7.71
N GLU A 100 -15.48 -31.82 -8.30
CA GLU A 100 -15.73 -33.21 -8.72
C GLU A 100 -15.18 -34.25 -7.72
N ASP A 101 -14.40 -33.80 -6.74
CA ASP A 101 -13.83 -34.64 -5.70
C ASP A 101 -14.89 -35.00 -4.65
N SER A 102 -15.22 -36.30 -4.57
CA SER A 102 -16.23 -36.84 -3.67
C SER A 102 -15.81 -36.84 -2.20
N ASP A 103 -14.51 -36.67 -1.91
CA ASP A 103 -13.99 -36.67 -0.55
C ASP A 103 -14.18 -35.30 0.14
N ASN A 104 -14.52 -34.26 -0.62
CA ASN A 104 -14.80 -32.92 -0.10
C ASN A 104 -16.28 -32.77 0.33
N SER A 105 -16.50 -31.98 1.38
CA SER A 105 -17.85 -31.66 1.86
C SER A 105 -18.66 -30.89 0.81
N CYS A 106 -19.99 -30.92 0.93
CA CYS A 106 -20.86 -30.17 0.03
C CYS A 106 -20.56 -28.66 0.11
N GLU A 107 -20.37 -28.16 1.33
CA GLU A 107 -19.99 -26.77 1.62
C GLU A 107 -18.68 -26.36 0.95
N ASP A 108 -17.63 -27.19 1.05
CA ASP A 108 -16.33 -26.90 0.42
C ASP A 108 -16.43 -26.89 -1.11
N ARG A 109 -17.24 -27.79 -1.68
CA ARG A 109 -17.49 -27.86 -3.13
C ARG A 109 -18.30 -26.66 -3.63
N VAL A 110 -19.22 -26.13 -2.83
CA VAL A 110 -19.96 -24.88 -3.12
C VAL A 110 -19.02 -23.68 -3.07
N ILE A 111 -18.11 -23.61 -2.08
CA ILE A 111 -17.08 -22.57 -2.00
C ILE A 111 -16.14 -22.63 -3.22
N ALA A 112 -15.71 -23.83 -3.61
CA ALA A 112 -14.89 -24.04 -4.81
C ALA A 112 -15.59 -23.53 -6.10
N CYS A 113 -16.92 -23.57 -6.14
CA CYS A 113 -17.70 -23.02 -7.25
C CYS A 113 -17.57 -21.49 -7.36
N LYS A 114 -17.73 -20.75 -6.24
CA LYS A 114 -17.56 -19.29 -6.20
C LYS A 114 -16.19 -18.88 -6.71
N ILE A 115 -15.16 -19.61 -6.24
CA ILE A 115 -13.78 -19.43 -6.66
C ILE A 115 -13.62 -19.65 -8.18
N ALA A 116 -14.12 -20.78 -8.70
CA ALA A 116 -13.96 -21.12 -10.10
C ALA A 116 -14.73 -20.16 -11.05
N LEU A 117 -15.87 -19.60 -10.62
CA LEU A 117 -16.56 -18.54 -11.38
C LEU A 117 -15.75 -17.25 -11.43
N LEU A 118 -15.14 -16.86 -10.30
CA LEU A 118 -14.25 -15.71 -10.26
C LEU A 118 -13.03 -15.93 -11.17
N GLU A 119 -12.37 -17.08 -11.07
CA GLU A 119 -11.23 -17.45 -11.92
C GLU A 119 -11.60 -17.43 -13.40
N ALA A 120 -12.73 -18.01 -13.79
CA ALA A 120 -13.18 -18.03 -15.18
C ALA A 120 -13.41 -16.63 -15.74
N SER A 121 -14.00 -15.74 -14.93
CA SER A 121 -14.22 -14.34 -15.30
C SER A 121 -12.92 -13.59 -15.54
N PHE A 122 -11.84 -14.00 -14.88
CA PHE A 122 -10.50 -13.48 -15.12
C PHE A 122 -9.82 -14.10 -16.35
N VAL A 123 -9.82 -15.43 -16.48
CA VAL A 123 -9.18 -16.14 -17.61
C VAL A 123 -9.72 -15.67 -18.95
N TYR A 124 -11.04 -15.48 -18.99
CA TYR A 124 -11.80 -15.19 -20.19
C TYR A 124 -12.36 -13.77 -20.16
N PHE A 125 -11.77 -12.84 -19.40
CA PHE A 125 -12.27 -11.47 -19.28
C PHE A 125 -12.45 -10.78 -20.66
N ASP A 126 -11.55 -11.03 -21.61
CA ASP A 126 -11.62 -10.51 -22.99
C ASP A 126 -12.50 -11.39 -23.93
N GLU A 127 -13.04 -12.49 -23.43
CA GLU A 127 -13.89 -13.45 -24.14
C GLU A 127 -15.21 -13.64 -23.37
N PRO A 128 -16.09 -12.62 -23.29
CA PRO A 128 -17.30 -12.65 -22.45
C PRO A 128 -18.22 -13.84 -22.74
N ASN A 129 -18.29 -14.29 -24.00
CA ASN A 129 -19.01 -15.50 -24.40
C ASN A 129 -18.39 -16.79 -23.81
N ALA A 130 -17.08 -16.84 -23.67
CA ALA A 130 -16.39 -17.96 -23.03
C ALA A 130 -16.64 -17.97 -21.51
N VAL A 131 -16.69 -16.80 -20.85
CA VAL A 131 -17.10 -16.69 -19.43
C VAL A 131 -18.53 -17.21 -19.24
N ALA A 132 -19.47 -16.74 -20.07
CA ALA A 132 -20.87 -17.19 -20.00
C ALA A 132 -20.99 -18.71 -20.17
N ASN A 133 -20.29 -19.30 -21.15
CA ASN A 133 -20.26 -20.75 -21.35
C ASN A 133 -19.62 -21.49 -20.18
N TYR A 134 -18.60 -20.90 -19.55
CA TYR A 134 -17.98 -21.47 -18.36
C TYR A 134 -18.95 -21.48 -17.18
N PHE A 135 -19.68 -20.37 -16.97
CA PHE A 135 -20.68 -20.25 -15.92
C PHE A 135 -21.76 -21.33 -16.06
N ARG A 136 -22.33 -21.49 -17.27
CA ARG A 136 -23.31 -22.54 -17.57
C ARG A 136 -22.78 -23.94 -17.25
N ASN A 137 -21.54 -24.23 -17.64
CA ASN A 137 -20.91 -25.52 -17.39
C ASN A 137 -20.66 -25.79 -15.90
N LEU A 138 -20.20 -24.78 -15.17
CA LEU A 138 -19.87 -24.92 -13.76
C LEU A 138 -21.12 -25.07 -12.90
N LEU A 139 -22.16 -24.29 -13.20
CA LEU A 139 -23.46 -24.44 -12.54
C LEU A 139 -24.05 -25.82 -12.78
N ARG A 140 -24.00 -26.33 -14.01
CA ARG A 140 -24.43 -27.71 -14.30
C ARG A 140 -23.69 -28.75 -13.44
N LYS A 141 -22.39 -28.55 -13.17
CA LYS A 141 -21.62 -29.42 -12.27
C LYS A 141 -22.00 -29.23 -10.80
N LEU A 142 -22.32 -28.01 -10.38
CA LEU A 142 -22.75 -27.71 -9.02
C LEU A 142 -24.01 -28.49 -8.63
N ARG A 143 -24.95 -28.71 -9.55
CA ARG A 143 -26.10 -29.61 -9.30
C ARG A 143 -25.69 -31.05 -9.00
N GLY A 144 -24.66 -31.53 -9.68
CA GLY A 144 -24.13 -32.88 -9.45
C GLY A 144 -23.43 -33.06 -8.11
N VAL A 145 -23.31 -32.00 -7.28
CA VAL A 145 -22.76 -32.08 -5.93
C VAL A 145 -23.84 -32.63 -4.99
N GLY A 146 -23.61 -33.82 -4.44
CA GLY A 146 -24.51 -34.43 -3.45
C GLY A 146 -24.74 -33.48 -2.27
N GLY A 147 -26.02 -33.20 -1.97
CA GLY A 147 -26.43 -32.23 -0.95
C GLY A 147 -26.93 -30.90 -1.52
N VAL A 148 -26.51 -30.49 -2.73
CA VAL A 148 -27.02 -29.27 -3.38
C VAL A 148 -28.46 -29.46 -3.86
N ASP A 149 -28.74 -30.54 -4.60
CA ASP A 149 -30.10 -30.79 -5.10
C ASP A 149 -31.09 -30.97 -3.93
N SER A 150 -30.72 -31.69 -2.88
CA SER A 150 -31.56 -31.82 -1.67
C SER A 150 -31.76 -30.48 -0.96
N ALA A 151 -30.74 -29.62 -0.91
CA ALA A 151 -30.88 -28.30 -0.31
C ALA A 151 -31.83 -27.40 -1.11
N ILE A 152 -31.85 -27.53 -2.43
CA ILE A 152 -32.76 -26.79 -3.33
C ILE A 152 -34.18 -27.35 -3.25
N GLU A 153 -34.35 -28.67 -3.40
CA GLU A 153 -35.65 -29.32 -3.51
C GLU A 153 -36.36 -29.43 -2.16
N GLU A 154 -35.62 -29.78 -1.11
CA GLU A 154 -36.17 -30.07 0.22
C GLU A 154 -36.01 -28.89 1.20
N LYS A 155 -35.27 -27.84 0.82
CA LYS A 155 -34.94 -26.69 1.68
C LYS A 155 -34.30 -27.10 3.02
N ASN A 156 -33.59 -28.22 3.02
CA ASN A 156 -33.10 -28.89 4.24
C ASN A 156 -31.75 -28.35 4.76
N ASN A 157 -31.03 -27.54 3.96
CA ASN A 157 -29.78 -26.88 4.34
C ASN A 157 -29.78 -25.40 3.89
N PRO A 158 -30.24 -24.48 4.75
CA PRO A 158 -30.36 -23.05 4.44
C PRO A 158 -29.03 -22.38 4.06
N SER A 159 -27.92 -22.81 4.65
CA SER A 159 -26.58 -22.24 4.38
C SER A 159 -26.11 -22.55 2.96
N ILE A 160 -26.23 -23.82 2.55
CA ILE A 160 -25.91 -24.23 1.17
C ILE A 160 -26.84 -23.54 0.18
N LEU A 161 -28.13 -23.51 0.47
CA LEU A 161 -29.13 -22.87 -0.39
C LEU A 161 -28.81 -21.39 -0.62
N ALA A 162 -28.48 -20.64 0.43
CA ALA A 162 -28.04 -19.25 0.35
C ALA A 162 -26.81 -19.07 -0.53
N GLN A 163 -25.78 -19.90 -0.36
CA GLN A 163 -24.58 -19.82 -1.17
C GLN A 163 -24.82 -20.16 -2.64
N VAL A 164 -25.69 -21.12 -2.94
CA VAL A 164 -26.05 -21.52 -4.30
C VAL A 164 -26.88 -20.43 -5.00
N LYS A 165 -27.73 -19.70 -4.27
CA LYS A 165 -28.44 -18.53 -4.82
C LYS A 165 -27.47 -17.42 -5.18
N VAL A 166 -26.58 -17.05 -4.27
CA VAL A 166 -25.55 -16.01 -4.53
C VAL A 166 -24.76 -16.34 -5.80
N ILE A 167 -24.35 -17.60 -5.95
CA ILE A 167 -23.65 -18.10 -7.15
C ILE A 167 -24.51 -17.93 -8.41
N ASN A 168 -25.77 -18.39 -8.34
CA ASN A 168 -26.69 -18.33 -9.46
C ASN A 168 -27.00 -16.90 -9.89
N ASP A 169 -27.30 -16.01 -8.95
CA ASP A 169 -27.75 -14.65 -9.24
C ASP A 169 -26.61 -13.81 -9.80
N ALA A 170 -25.40 -13.94 -9.23
CA ALA A 170 -24.20 -13.32 -9.76
C ALA A 170 -23.90 -13.81 -11.20
N ALA A 171 -24.10 -15.10 -11.47
CA ALA A 171 -23.92 -15.66 -12.80
C ALA A 171 -25.01 -15.21 -13.79
N LYS A 172 -26.28 -15.20 -13.37
CA LYS A 172 -27.42 -14.74 -14.18
C LYS A 172 -27.21 -13.30 -14.58
N GLU A 173 -26.93 -12.44 -13.62
CA GLU A 173 -26.73 -11.02 -13.85
C GLU A 173 -25.54 -10.73 -14.77
N TYR A 174 -24.39 -11.39 -14.54
CA TYR A 174 -23.24 -11.25 -15.43
C TYR A 174 -23.58 -11.64 -16.87
N VAL A 175 -24.24 -12.78 -17.07
CA VAL A 175 -24.64 -13.23 -18.41
C VAL A 175 -25.70 -12.32 -19.03
N SER A 176 -26.65 -11.81 -18.24
CA SER A 176 -27.64 -10.82 -18.68
C SER A 176 -27.02 -9.49 -19.07
N SER A 177 -25.95 -9.05 -18.40
CA SER A 177 -25.20 -7.84 -18.78
C SER A 177 -24.57 -7.94 -20.17
N LEU A 178 -24.35 -9.17 -20.67
CA LEU A 178 -23.87 -9.48 -22.02
C LEU A 178 -25.01 -9.63 -23.04
N GLY A 179 -26.25 -9.35 -22.66
CA GLY A 179 -27.44 -9.56 -23.49
C GLY A 179 -27.76 -11.04 -23.74
N GLN A 180 -27.31 -11.93 -22.84
CA GLN A 180 -27.51 -13.38 -22.94
C GLN A 180 -28.34 -13.90 -21.79
N GLU A 181 -28.82 -15.14 -21.94
CA GLU A 181 -29.49 -15.87 -20.88
C GLU A 181 -28.61 -17.02 -20.37
N LEU A 182 -28.66 -17.28 -19.07
CA LEU A 182 -27.90 -18.35 -18.42
C LEU A 182 -28.49 -19.74 -18.75
N GLY A 183 -29.76 -19.81 -19.19
CA GLY A 183 -30.50 -21.05 -19.47
C GLY A 183 -31.36 -21.51 -18.27
N ASP A 184 -31.91 -22.73 -18.38
CA ASP A 184 -32.85 -23.33 -17.41
C ASP A 184 -32.22 -23.65 -16.05
N TRP A 185 -31.91 -22.62 -15.28
CA TRP A 185 -31.62 -22.71 -13.86
C TRP A 185 -32.83 -22.18 -13.08
N PRO A 186 -33.43 -22.98 -12.17
CA PRO A 186 -34.63 -22.62 -11.45
C PRO A 186 -34.39 -21.31 -10.74
N ASP A 187 -35.37 -20.43 -10.81
CA ASP A 187 -35.50 -19.38 -9.80
C ASP A 187 -35.97 -20.09 -8.53
N PHE A 188 -35.15 -20.05 -7.48
CA PHE A 188 -35.53 -20.55 -6.17
C PHE A 188 -35.60 -19.36 -5.22
N GLU A 189 -36.78 -19.14 -4.67
CA GLU A 189 -36.99 -18.15 -3.62
C GLU A 189 -36.37 -18.67 -2.33
N ILE A 190 -35.44 -17.89 -1.79
CA ILE A 190 -34.92 -18.10 -0.43
C ILE A 190 -35.86 -17.38 0.53
N PRO A 191 -36.35 -18.08 1.59
CA PRO A 191 -37.06 -17.42 2.69
C PRO A 191 -36.18 -16.29 3.24
N ALA A 192 -36.74 -15.10 3.48
CA ALA A 192 -35.95 -13.94 3.91
C ALA A 192 -35.10 -14.22 5.17
N GLU A 193 -35.48 -15.22 5.97
CA GLU A 193 -34.77 -15.66 7.18
C GLU A 193 -33.49 -16.49 6.90
N ALA A 194 -33.34 -17.02 5.68
CA ALA A 194 -32.19 -17.82 5.24
C ALA A 194 -31.16 -17.02 4.42
N LEU A 195 -31.52 -15.80 3.99
CA LEU A 195 -30.54 -14.83 3.50
C LEU A 195 -29.71 -14.33 4.69
N PRO A 196 -28.40 -14.07 4.52
CA PRO A 196 -27.63 -13.38 5.55
C PRO A 196 -28.33 -12.07 5.91
N THR A 197 -28.88 -11.98 7.13
CA THR A 197 -29.58 -10.79 7.64
C THR A 197 -28.61 -9.70 8.09
N ASP A 198 -27.30 -9.95 7.99
CA ASP A 198 -26.29 -8.96 8.24
C ASP A 198 -26.45 -7.86 7.19
N THR A 199 -27.22 -6.83 7.55
CA THR A 199 -26.93 -5.49 7.07
C THR A 199 -25.44 -5.32 7.29
N ALA A 200 -24.67 -5.17 6.22
CA ALA A 200 -23.31 -4.72 6.36
C ALA A 200 -23.39 -3.36 7.05
N ASP A 201 -23.19 -3.35 8.37
CA ASP A 201 -23.08 -2.16 9.21
C ASP A 201 -21.79 -1.47 8.77
N TYR A 202 -21.88 -0.80 7.63
CA TYR A 202 -20.73 -0.24 6.95
C TYR A 202 -20.24 0.95 7.75
N LYS A 203 -19.15 0.73 8.47
CA LYS A 203 -18.22 1.78 8.87
C LYS A 203 -16.98 1.63 7.99
N PRO A 204 -16.50 2.72 7.35
CA PRO A 204 -15.20 2.71 6.69
C PRO A 204 -14.16 2.12 7.64
N PRO A 205 -13.28 1.23 7.17
CA PRO A 205 -12.35 0.55 8.04
C PRO A 205 -11.41 1.58 8.67
N GLU A 206 -11.09 1.40 9.97
CA GLU A 206 -10.15 2.27 10.68
C GLU A 206 -8.74 2.24 10.06
N ILE A 207 -8.45 1.18 9.29
CA ILE A 207 -7.23 0.96 8.52
C ILE A 207 -7.59 0.88 7.03
N TRP A 208 -6.93 1.66 6.19
CA TRP A 208 -7.05 1.57 4.74
C TRP A 208 -5.71 1.81 4.07
N CYS A 209 -5.58 1.49 2.79
CA CYS A 209 -4.35 1.73 2.04
C CYS A 209 -4.64 2.16 0.60
N PHE A 210 -3.63 2.76 -0.04
CA PHE A 210 -3.64 3.09 -1.46
C PHE A 210 -2.24 2.90 -2.06
N GLY A 211 -2.16 2.93 -3.39
CA GLY A 211 -0.97 2.52 -4.12
C GLY A 211 -1.14 1.11 -4.67
N ASP A 212 -0.70 0.94 -5.91
CA ASP A 212 -0.66 -0.31 -6.64
C ASP A 212 0.76 -0.44 -7.20
N TYR A 213 1.40 -1.61 -7.12
CA TYR A 213 2.72 -1.79 -7.75
C TYR A 213 2.70 -1.42 -9.22
N GLY A 214 3.86 -1.03 -9.73
CA GLY A 214 4.08 -0.74 -11.14
C GLY A 214 4.76 0.61 -11.36
N GLN A 215 4.97 0.92 -12.62
CA GLN A 215 5.82 2.04 -13.06
C GLN A 215 5.03 3.16 -13.74
N ALA A 216 3.72 2.96 -13.96
CA ALA A 216 2.87 4.01 -14.50
C ALA A 216 2.59 5.08 -13.43
N ASP A 217 2.11 6.22 -13.88
CA ASP A 217 1.64 7.29 -12.99
C ASP A 217 0.47 6.79 -12.12
N GLY A 218 0.54 7.06 -10.82
CA GLY A 218 -0.37 6.53 -9.80
C GLY A 218 -0.01 5.16 -9.25
N GLN A 219 0.96 4.47 -9.86
CA GLN A 219 1.53 3.24 -9.33
C GLN A 219 2.79 3.52 -8.50
N MET A 220 3.13 2.59 -7.61
CA MET A 220 4.22 2.69 -6.65
C MET A 220 5.02 1.40 -6.61
N SER A 221 6.28 1.42 -7.03
CA SER A 221 7.15 0.26 -6.83
C SER A 221 7.63 0.20 -5.39
N TYR A 222 8.64 0.95 -4.98
CA TYR A 222 9.10 0.94 -3.59
C TYR A 222 8.87 2.31 -2.96
N PRO A 223 7.69 2.58 -2.35
CA PRO A 223 7.46 3.84 -1.66
C PRO A 223 8.40 3.95 -0.46
N GLU A 224 9.21 5.00 -0.45
CA GLU A 224 10.26 5.25 0.55
C GLU A 224 9.79 6.27 1.59
N LYS A 225 9.06 7.31 1.16
CA LYS A 225 8.64 8.41 2.05
C LYS A 225 7.26 8.91 1.67
N VAL A 226 6.46 9.24 2.68
CA VAL A 226 5.17 9.94 2.53
C VAL A 226 5.19 11.23 3.33
N ALA A 227 4.60 12.29 2.78
CA ALA A 227 4.31 13.55 3.46
C ALA A 227 2.85 13.94 3.19
N ILE A 228 2.27 14.76 4.06
CA ILE A 228 0.87 15.19 3.96
C ILE A 228 0.84 16.72 3.94
N ASP A 229 0.19 17.30 2.93
CA ASP A 229 0.04 18.74 2.81
C ASP A 229 -1.12 19.29 3.66
N LYS A 230 -1.31 20.61 3.63
CA LYS A 230 -2.34 21.29 4.42
C LYS A 230 -3.77 20.96 3.94
N GLU A 231 -3.94 20.49 2.71
CA GLU A 231 -5.18 19.99 2.14
C GLU A 231 -5.43 18.50 2.49
N GLY A 232 -4.49 17.84 3.17
CA GLY A 232 -4.54 16.43 3.51
C GLY A 232 -4.17 15.50 2.36
N GLN A 233 -3.58 16.02 1.28
CA GLN A 233 -3.10 15.23 0.15
C GLN A 233 -1.77 14.57 0.49
N PHE A 234 -1.53 13.39 -0.07
CA PHE A 234 -0.31 12.64 0.13
C PHE A 234 0.69 12.92 -0.99
N LEU A 235 1.88 13.36 -0.62
CA LEU A 235 3.05 13.31 -1.48
C LEU A 235 3.81 12.04 -1.15
N VAL A 236 4.19 11.28 -2.15
CA VAL A 236 4.92 10.02 -1.96
C VAL A 236 6.14 9.98 -2.86
N LEU A 237 7.30 9.83 -2.24
CA LEU A 237 8.55 9.48 -2.91
C LEU A 237 8.61 7.96 -3.03
N GLU A 238 8.80 7.50 -4.26
CA GLU A 238 9.07 6.09 -4.55
C GLU A 238 10.32 5.93 -5.41
N GLU A 239 10.91 4.75 -5.30
CA GLU A 239 12.09 4.33 -6.05
C GLU A 239 11.86 2.96 -6.72
N HIS A 240 12.47 2.74 -7.87
CA HIS A 240 12.53 1.44 -8.53
C HIS A 240 13.82 1.29 -9.32
N THR A 241 14.64 0.31 -8.95
CA THR A 241 15.90 0.01 -9.63
C THR A 241 15.77 -1.28 -10.45
N ILE A 242 15.93 -1.16 -11.77
CA ILE A 242 15.83 -2.28 -12.73
C ILE A 242 17.24 -2.65 -13.19
N GLY A 243 17.57 -3.95 -13.27
CA GLY A 243 18.83 -4.37 -13.88
C GLY A 243 18.95 -5.85 -14.25
N MET A 244 19.07 -6.11 -15.56
CA MET A 244 20.03 -7.07 -16.12
C MET A 244 20.68 -6.39 -17.34
N GLY A 245 21.93 -5.91 -17.17
CA GLY A 245 22.60 -5.02 -18.14
C GLY A 245 22.71 -3.60 -17.60
N ASP A 246 21.96 -2.67 -18.17
CA ASP A 246 21.96 -1.27 -17.73
C ASP A 246 21.06 -1.08 -16.50
N ILE A 247 21.66 -0.72 -15.36
CA ILE A 247 20.93 -0.42 -14.13
C ILE A 247 20.21 0.92 -14.30
N LYS A 248 18.89 0.91 -14.37
CA LYS A 248 18.07 2.13 -14.44
C LYS A 248 17.28 2.31 -13.15
N THR A 249 17.49 3.44 -12.50
CA THR A 249 16.73 3.84 -11.30
C THR A 249 15.66 4.85 -11.68
N ILE A 250 14.40 4.52 -11.41
CA ILE A 250 13.24 5.43 -11.54
C ILE A 250 12.94 5.97 -10.15
N GLN A 251 12.85 7.29 -10.00
CA GLN A 251 12.38 7.93 -8.79
C GLN A 251 11.35 8.99 -9.13
N ARG A 252 10.27 9.04 -8.37
CA ARG A 252 9.18 10.01 -8.54
C ARG A 252 8.67 10.49 -7.19
N ILE A 253 8.33 11.78 -7.12
CA ILE A 253 7.43 12.31 -6.09
C ILE A 253 6.06 12.47 -6.74
N GLN A 254 5.09 11.71 -6.27
CA GLN A 254 3.74 11.66 -6.81
C GLN A 254 2.72 12.21 -5.80
N LEU A 255 1.73 12.93 -6.30
CA LEU A 255 0.66 13.56 -5.51
C LEU A 255 -0.62 12.72 -5.58
N PHE A 256 -1.22 12.47 -4.43
CA PHE A 256 -2.48 11.77 -4.27
C PHE A 256 -3.42 12.59 -3.41
N SER A 257 -4.71 12.63 -3.75
CA SER A 257 -5.73 13.27 -2.90
C SER A 257 -5.78 12.68 -1.49
N ALA A 258 -6.48 13.35 -0.56
CA ALA A 258 -6.72 12.87 0.79
C ALA A 258 -7.42 11.50 0.89
N LYS A 259 -7.98 10.99 -0.21
CA LYS A 259 -8.55 9.64 -0.31
C LYS A 259 -7.58 8.61 -0.91
N GLY A 260 -6.37 9.00 -1.31
CA GLY A 260 -5.38 8.13 -1.97
C GLY A 260 -5.56 7.99 -3.49
N LYS A 261 -6.34 8.87 -4.14
CA LYS A 261 -6.44 8.92 -5.63
C LYS A 261 -5.26 9.67 -6.22
N PHE A 262 -4.56 9.08 -7.17
CA PHE A 262 -3.51 9.77 -7.93
C PHE A 262 -4.02 11.04 -8.59
N LEU A 263 -3.24 12.12 -8.47
CA LEU A 263 -3.54 13.42 -9.07
C LEU A 263 -2.53 13.73 -10.18
N ARG A 264 -1.23 13.70 -9.86
CA ARG A 264 -0.14 13.93 -10.83
C ARG A 264 1.22 13.52 -10.28
N CYS A 265 2.18 13.29 -11.17
CA CYS A 265 3.60 13.23 -10.83
C CYS A 265 4.15 14.67 -10.73
N LEU A 266 4.83 15.00 -9.62
CA LEU A 266 5.36 16.34 -9.35
C LEU A 266 6.82 16.47 -9.79
N LEU A 267 7.65 15.47 -9.47
CA LEU A 267 9.07 15.45 -9.76
C LEU A 267 9.50 14.05 -10.19
N LYS A 268 10.41 13.97 -11.17
CA LYS A 268 10.95 12.71 -11.68
C LYS A 268 12.45 12.82 -11.93
N ARG A 269 13.19 11.79 -11.51
CA ARG A 269 14.64 11.68 -11.76
C ARG A 269 14.94 11.70 -13.26
N GLY A 270 15.93 12.50 -13.64
CA GLY A 270 16.46 12.54 -15.02
C GLY A 270 15.74 13.51 -15.96
N GLU A 271 14.74 14.26 -15.49
CA GLU A 271 14.09 15.33 -16.29
C GLU A 271 14.82 16.68 -16.15
N GLY A 272 16.08 16.67 -15.72
CA GLY A 272 16.91 17.88 -15.54
C GLY A 272 16.64 18.67 -14.26
N LYS A 273 15.62 18.30 -13.46
CA LYS A 273 15.28 18.98 -12.19
C LYS A 273 15.94 18.32 -10.97
N VAL A 274 15.94 16.99 -10.93
CA VAL A 274 16.46 16.18 -9.81
C VAL A 274 17.21 14.96 -10.35
N ASN A 275 18.32 14.59 -9.70
CA ASN A 275 19.24 13.56 -10.18
C ASN A 275 19.32 12.32 -9.26
N GLY A 276 18.94 12.43 -7.99
CA GLY A 276 18.80 11.31 -7.06
C GLY A 276 18.09 11.74 -5.78
N MET A 277 16.78 11.53 -5.69
CA MET A 277 15.97 11.96 -4.53
C MET A 277 16.11 10.94 -3.39
N ALA A 278 16.88 11.26 -2.36
CA ALA A 278 17.10 10.35 -1.21
C ALA A 278 16.07 10.55 -0.08
N ASP A 279 15.61 11.78 0.10
CA ASP A 279 14.59 12.12 1.07
C ASP A 279 13.88 13.40 0.62
N PHE A 280 12.67 13.60 1.15
CA PHE A 280 11.95 14.85 0.97
C PHE A 280 11.08 15.15 2.19
N CYS A 281 10.76 16.43 2.35
CA CYS A 281 9.72 16.89 3.27
C CYS A 281 9.07 18.16 2.73
N LEU A 282 8.02 18.62 3.41
CA LEU A 282 7.39 19.89 3.10
C LEU A 282 8.01 21.00 3.95
N THR A 283 8.26 22.14 3.34
CA THR A 283 8.61 23.39 4.04
C THR A 283 7.37 23.96 4.73
N LYS A 284 7.57 24.97 5.59
CA LYS A 284 6.49 25.60 6.37
C LYS A 284 5.39 26.23 5.49
N ASP A 285 5.75 26.75 4.33
CA ASP A 285 4.82 27.28 3.31
C ASP A 285 4.17 26.18 2.44
N GLY A 286 4.60 24.93 2.60
CA GLY A 286 4.08 23.77 1.89
C GLY A 286 4.86 23.41 0.63
N SER A 287 5.96 24.10 0.30
CA SER A 287 6.84 23.78 -0.83
C SER A 287 7.61 22.46 -0.59
N ILE A 288 8.12 21.85 -1.66
CA ILE A 288 8.73 20.51 -1.64
C ILE A 288 10.24 20.66 -1.48
N LEU A 289 10.78 20.29 -0.31
CA LEU A 289 12.21 20.25 -0.05
C LEU A 289 12.76 18.85 -0.35
N VAL A 290 13.81 18.77 -1.16
CA VAL A 290 14.41 17.52 -1.63
C VAL A 290 15.90 17.47 -1.30
N ALA A 291 16.35 16.36 -0.71
CA ALA A 291 17.75 15.97 -0.71
C ALA A 291 18.07 15.27 -2.04
N ASP A 292 18.78 15.96 -2.91
CA ASP A 292 19.24 15.44 -4.19
C ASP A 292 20.70 14.99 -4.06
N GLU A 293 20.94 13.69 -4.05
CA GLU A 293 22.28 13.09 -3.87
C GLU A 293 23.22 13.40 -5.04
N GLY A 294 22.70 13.73 -6.22
CA GLY A 294 23.49 13.86 -7.44
C GLY A 294 23.90 12.49 -7.98
N ASP A 295 23.76 12.29 -9.29
CA ASP A 295 24.09 11.04 -9.98
C ASP A 295 25.60 10.96 -10.26
N GLY A 296 26.41 10.94 -9.19
CA GLY A 296 27.88 11.10 -9.27
C GLY A 296 28.37 12.54 -9.30
N GLU A 297 27.46 13.51 -9.25
CA GLU A 297 27.74 14.95 -9.05
C GLU A 297 27.67 15.34 -7.56
N ALA A 298 27.98 16.60 -7.24
CA ALA A 298 27.82 17.12 -5.89
C ALA A 298 26.33 17.13 -5.47
N SER A 299 26.05 16.67 -4.25
CA SER A 299 24.70 16.69 -3.70
C SER A 299 24.19 18.13 -3.54
N ARG A 300 22.89 18.29 -3.74
CA ARG A 300 22.17 19.57 -3.66
C ARG A 300 20.98 19.40 -2.75
N ILE A 301 20.61 20.48 -2.07
CA ILE A 301 19.29 20.58 -1.45
C ILE A 301 18.48 21.53 -2.32
N GLN A 302 17.26 21.14 -2.67
CA GLN A 302 16.44 21.89 -3.62
C GLN A 302 15.03 22.08 -3.07
N ILE A 303 14.42 23.24 -3.35
CA ILE A 303 13.02 23.53 -3.03
C ILE A 303 12.26 23.70 -4.33
N PHE A 304 11.09 23.07 -4.45
CA PHE A 304 10.20 23.16 -5.60
C PHE A 304 8.78 23.54 -5.19
N ASP A 305 8.05 24.20 -6.10
CA ASP A 305 6.60 24.27 -6.03
C ASP A 305 5.95 22.97 -6.57
N TYR A 306 4.61 22.93 -6.59
CA TYR A 306 3.86 21.74 -7.03
C TYR A 306 3.78 21.61 -8.55
N ASP A 307 4.19 22.62 -9.30
CA ASP A 307 4.37 22.53 -10.75
C ASP A 307 5.81 22.09 -11.11
N GLY A 308 6.62 21.83 -10.09
CA GLY A 308 8.00 21.40 -10.18
C GLY A 308 8.93 22.52 -10.63
N ASN A 309 8.58 23.79 -10.44
CA ASN A 309 9.50 24.91 -10.66
C ASN A 309 10.45 24.98 -9.45
N GLN A 310 11.74 25.12 -9.73
CA GLN A 310 12.75 25.26 -8.69
C GLN A 310 12.67 26.66 -8.07
N LEU A 311 12.44 26.71 -6.76
CA LEU A 311 12.36 27.94 -5.97
C LEU A 311 13.72 28.29 -5.35
N LEU A 312 14.50 27.29 -4.92
CA LEU A 312 15.81 27.47 -4.31
C LEU A 312 16.71 26.27 -4.61
N GLN A 313 18.01 26.54 -4.76
CA GLN A 313 19.07 25.54 -4.71
C GLN A 313 20.09 25.91 -3.63
N ILE A 314 20.45 24.94 -2.82
CA ILE A 314 21.53 25.06 -1.84
C ILE A 314 22.62 24.08 -2.26
N THR A 315 23.78 24.63 -2.57
CA THR A 315 25.01 23.87 -2.81
C THR A 315 25.99 24.30 -1.71
N PRO A 316 26.38 23.40 -0.80
CA PRO A 316 27.29 23.74 0.28
C PRO A 316 28.61 24.27 -0.27
N GLU A 317 29.12 25.34 0.33
CA GLU A 317 30.47 25.80 0.05
C GLU A 317 31.49 24.75 0.51
N ILE A 318 32.36 24.34 -0.40
CA ILE A 318 33.41 23.36 -0.14
C ILE A 318 34.75 24.10 -0.11
N GLN A 319 35.40 24.12 1.05
CA GLN A 319 36.78 24.59 1.17
C GLN A 319 37.70 23.37 1.10
N ALA A 320 38.60 23.34 0.11
CA ALA A 320 39.61 22.28 0.04
C ALA A 320 40.40 22.22 1.36
N PRO A 321 40.63 21.02 1.94
CA PRO A 321 40.54 19.69 1.35
C PRO A 321 39.22 18.94 1.59
N ASP A 322 38.14 19.60 2.01
CA ASP A 322 36.89 18.93 2.36
C ASP A 322 36.24 18.22 1.17
N VAL A 323 35.66 17.05 1.43
CA VAL A 323 34.86 16.29 0.44
C VAL A 323 33.46 16.90 0.37
N PRO A 324 32.86 17.06 -0.83
CA PRO A 324 31.47 17.46 -0.96
C PRO A 324 30.56 16.60 -0.05
N PRO A 325 29.71 17.20 0.79
CA PRO A 325 28.75 16.43 1.58
C PRO A 325 27.74 15.77 0.64
N ARG A 326 27.33 14.54 0.96
CA ARG A 326 26.22 13.85 0.30
C ARG A 326 25.05 13.82 1.25
N PHE A 327 24.02 14.61 0.97
CA PHE A 327 22.82 14.67 1.81
C PHE A 327 21.89 13.53 1.48
N THR A 328 21.51 12.78 2.50
CA THR A 328 20.65 11.60 2.37
C THR A 328 19.35 11.77 3.17
N SER A 329 19.22 12.88 3.91
CA SER A 329 18.02 13.19 4.68
C SER A 329 17.86 14.69 4.89
N VAL A 330 16.61 15.16 4.89
CA VAL A 330 16.24 16.55 5.13
C VAL A 330 15.06 16.66 6.08
N ALA A 331 15.06 17.71 6.89
CA ALA A 331 13.96 18.14 7.76
C ALA A 331 13.89 19.68 7.80
N VAL A 332 12.79 20.21 8.31
CA VAL A 332 12.57 21.65 8.49
C VAL A 332 12.20 21.91 9.95
N ASP A 333 12.83 22.93 10.55
CA ASP A 333 12.50 23.36 11.91
C ASP A 333 11.26 24.30 11.93
N PRO A 334 10.67 24.59 13.10
CA PRO A 334 9.51 25.49 13.21
C PRO A 334 9.74 26.93 12.72
N ASP A 335 11.00 27.39 12.68
CA ASP A 335 11.42 28.70 12.17
C ASP A 335 11.62 28.69 10.63
N GLY A 336 11.56 27.52 9.99
CA GLY A 336 11.80 27.35 8.55
C GLY A 336 13.27 27.13 8.18
N LYS A 337 14.16 26.88 9.14
CA LYS A 337 15.54 26.46 8.85
C LYS A 337 15.53 25.04 8.30
N ILE A 338 16.47 24.78 7.41
CA ILE A 338 16.62 23.50 6.73
C ILE A 338 17.72 22.72 7.43
N ILE A 339 17.40 21.50 7.86
CA ILE A 339 18.31 20.57 8.51
C ILE A 339 18.61 19.46 7.50
N ALA A 340 19.88 19.21 7.23
CA ALA A 340 20.29 18.18 6.30
C ALA A 340 21.35 17.25 6.92
N GLY A 341 21.09 15.95 6.88
CA GLY A 341 22.01 14.92 7.32
C GLY A 341 22.70 14.25 6.14
N GLY A 342 24.00 13.99 6.25
CA GLY A 342 24.77 13.37 5.19
C GLY A 342 25.54 12.12 5.60
N HIS A 343 25.40 11.05 4.80
CA HIS A 343 26.10 9.78 5.03
C HIS A 343 27.61 9.88 4.77
N SER A 344 28.11 10.76 3.89
CA SER A 344 29.56 10.84 3.61
C SER A 344 30.32 11.73 4.60
N SER A 345 29.66 12.76 5.13
CA SER A 345 30.29 13.75 6.00
C SER A 345 30.09 13.45 7.50
N MET A 346 29.21 12.50 7.85
CA MET A 346 28.85 12.15 9.24
C MET A 346 28.53 13.37 10.08
N CYS A 347 27.91 14.37 9.46
CA CYS A 347 27.54 15.61 10.08
C CYS A 347 26.15 16.04 9.63
N VAL A 348 25.58 16.92 10.44
CA VAL A 348 24.32 17.60 10.19
C VAL A 348 24.65 19.05 9.86
N HIS A 349 24.05 19.53 8.78
CA HIS A 349 24.13 20.91 8.33
C HIS A 349 22.81 21.61 8.61
N ILE A 350 22.86 22.83 9.13
CA ILE A 350 21.70 23.70 9.30
C ILE A 350 21.86 24.91 8.38
N PHE A 351 20.85 25.16 7.57
CA PHE A 351 20.76 26.31 6.67
C PHE A 351 19.57 27.19 7.06
N ALA A 352 19.70 28.49 6.87
CA ALA A 352 18.57 29.40 6.90
C ALA A 352 17.63 29.11 5.72
N ASN A 353 16.41 29.66 5.78
CA ASN A 353 15.42 29.51 4.72
C ASN A 353 15.86 30.07 3.36
N ASP A 354 16.83 30.99 3.34
CA ASP A 354 17.46 31.54 2.13
C ASP A 354 18.65 30.71 1.63
N GLY A 355 18.95 29.59 2.29
CA GLY A 355 20.02 28.66 1.93
C GLY A 355 21.39 28.97 2.53
N LYS A 356 21.55 30.06 3.28
CA LYS A 356 22.83 30.36 3.95
C LYS A 356 23.11 29.38 5.08
N THR A 357 24.36 28.90 5.15
CA THR A 357 24.81 28.06 6.26
C THR A 357 24.70 28.80 7.59
N VAL A 358 24.00 28.18 8.56
CA VAL A 358 23.90 28.65 9.94
C VAL A 358 24.96 27.98 10.79
N CYS A 359 24.97 26.64 10.81
CA CYS A 359 26.00 25.86 11.49
C CYS A 359 26.11 24.44 10.92
N LYS A 360 27.14 23.72 11.34
CA LYS A 360 27.30 22.28 11.13
C LYS A 360 27.86 21.63 12.38
N PHE A 361 27.42 20.41 12.68
CA PHE A 361 27.89 19.64 13.82
C PHE A 361 27.92 18.15 13.49
N GLY A 362 28.67 17.38 14.29
CA GLY A 362 28.90 15.96 14.02
C GLY A 362 30.22 15.69 13.29
N LYS A 363 30.73 14.48 13.52
CA LYS A 363 31.91 13.91 12.84
C LYS A 363 31.85 12.38 12.95
N PHE A 364 32.66 11.68 12.15
CA PHE A 364 32.78 10.24 12.25
C PHE A 364 33.28 9.82 13.64
N GLY A 365 32.57 8.88 14.28
CA GLY A 365 32.97 8.34 15.58
C GLY A 365 31.84 7.61 16.31
N ARG A 366 32.05 7.33 17.60
CA ARG A 366 31.10 6.56 18.43
C ARG A 366 30.69 7.31 19.71
N GLY A 367 31.35 8.42 20.03
CA GLY A 367 31.05 9.25 21.19
C GLY A 367 29.76 10.05 21.04
N GLU A 368 29.45 10.80 22.09
CA GLU A 368 28.40 11.83 22.08
C GLU A 368 28.71 12.92 21.04
N GLY A 369 27.71 13.27 20.22
CA GLY A 369 27.88 14.20 19.11
C GLY A 369 28.64 13.63 17.91
N GLU A 370 28.99 12.34 17.90
CA GLU A 370 29.64 11.66 16.77
C GLU A 370 28.68 10.67 16.09
N PHE A 371 28.96 10.26 14.85
CA PHE A 371 28.09 9.35 14.08
C PHE A 371 28.89 8.32 13.26
N GLN A 372 28.35 7.11 13.08
CA GLN A 372 28.89 6.10 12.17
C GLN A 372 28.08 5.95 10.87
N SER A 373 26.77 6.17 10.91
CA SER A 373 25.92 6.21 9.71
C SER A 373 24.64 6.99 10.00
N ILE A 374 24.60 8.27 9.61
CA ILE A 374 23.38 9.07 9.71
C ILE A 374 22.38 8.54 8.70
N SER A 375 21.29 7.96 9.20
CA SER A 375 20.23 7.39 8.37
C SER A 375 19.05 8.35 8.16
N ASN A 376 18.81 9.25 9.11
CA ASN A 376 17.76 10.25 9.02
C ASN A 376 18.01 11.41 10.00
N VAL A 377 17.52 12.60 9.62
CA VAL A 377 17.31 13.74 10.51
C VAL A 377 15.82 14.06 10.57
N SER A 378 15.32 14.34 11.77
CA SER A 378 13.93 14.75 12.01
C SER A 378 13.92 15.92 13.01
N CYS A 379 12.88 16.76 13.00
CA CYS A 379 12.76 17.88 13.93
C CYS A 379 11.37 17.89 14.57
N ASP A 380 11.29 18.15 15.88
CA ASP A 380 10.03 18.33 16.58
C ASP A 380 9.55 19.79 16.56
N ASP A 381 8.31 20.03 17.00
CA ASP A 381 7.70 21.36 17.06
C ASP A 381 8.40 22.31 18.07
N ALA A 382 9.27 21.78 18.93
CA ALA A 382 10.10 22.57 19.85
C ALA A 382 11.47 22.93 19.24
N GLY A 383 11.74 22.54 18.00
CA GLY A 383 13.02 22.79 17.32
C GLY A 383 14.15 21.87 17.76
N LYS A 384 13.86 20.75 18.44
CA LYS A 384 14.86 19.72 18.74
C LYS A 384 15.10 18.88 17.51
N ILE A 385 16.37 18.59 17.27
CA ILE A 385 16.84 17.84 16.10
C ILE A 385 17.17 16.43 16.55
N TYR A 386 16.50 15.43 15.98
CA TYR A 386 16.71 14.03 16.24
C TYR A 386 17.51 13.42 15.10
N VAL A 387 18.65 12.81 15.41
CA VAL A 387 19.57 12.24 14.43
C VAL A 387 19.70 10.74 14.68
N SER A 388 19.23 9.94 13.72
CA SER A 388 19.25 8.48 13.80
C SER A 388 20.56 7.91 13.23
N ASP A 389 21.32 7.22 14.07
CA ASP A 389 22.51 6.47 13.67
C ASP A 389 22.17 4.99 13.50
N SER A 390 22.07 4.54 12.24
CA SER A 390 21.66 3.16 11.92
C SER A 390 22.71 2.13 12.34
N ALA A 391 24.00 2.47 12.22
CA ALA A 391 25.11 1.58 12.54
C ALA A 391 25.25 1.36 14.05
N LEU A 392 25.00 2.42 14.85
CA LEU A 392 25.06 2.35 16.31
C LEU A 392 23.70 2.06 16.98
N LYS A 393 22.61 1.96 16.20
CA LYS A 393 21.24 1.73 16.68
C LYS A 393 20.89 2.65 17.86
N ARG A 394 21.14 3.94 17.65
CA ARG A 394 20.90 5.01 18.62
C ARG A 394 20.35 6.25 17.95
N ILE A 395 19.70 7.09 18.74
CA ILE A 395 19.15 8.37 18.30
C ILE A 395 19.68 9.45 19.25
N GLN A 396 20.34 10.46 18.71
CA GLN A 396 20.86 11.59 19.49
C GLN A 396 20.02 12.83 19.23
N VAL A 397 19.75 13.62 20.28
CA VAL A 397 18.87 14.80 20.24
C VAL A 397 19.72 16.05 20.46
N PHE A 398 19.56 17.04 19.59
CA PHE A 398 20.31 18.29 19.60
C PHE A 398 19.37 19.49 19.63
N ASP A 399 19.86 20.65 20.05
CA ASP A 399 19.18 21.92 19.81
C ASP A 399 19.46 22.48 18.41
N GLY A 400 18.78 23.58 18.04
CA GLY A 400 18.99 24.27 16.77
C GLY A 400 20.35 24.95 16.60
N ALA A 401 21.21 24.95 17.64
CA ALA A 401 22.60 25.40 17.55
C ALA A 401 23.58 24.23 17.37
N GLY A 402 23.11 22.98 17.47
CA GLY A 402 23.90 21.77 17.35
C GLY A 402 24.49 21.26 18.67
N ASN A 403 24.04 21.76 19.82
CA ASN A 403 24.46 21.24 21.12
C ASN A 403 23.68 19.94 21.42
N LEU A 404 24.39 18.90 21.87
CA LEU A 404 23.76 17.65 22.29
C LEU A 404 22.94 17.91 23.56
N LEU A 405 21.67 17.50 23.53
CA LEU A 405 20.74 17.58 24.64
C LEU A 405 20.61 16.24 25.36
N SER A 406 20.44 15.14 24.60
CA SER A 406 20.20 13.81 25.17
C SER A 406 20.34 12.70 24.11
N VAL A 407 20.23 11.45 24.57
CA VAL A 407 19.98 10.27 23.72
C VAL A 407 18.52 9.88 23.87
N PHE A 408 17.87 9.52 22.76
CA PHE A 408 16.46 9.12 22.74
C PHE A 408 16.31 7.60 22.69
N GLY A 409 15.39 7.08 23.51
CA GLY A 409 15.16 5.64 23.65
C GLY A 409 16.21 4.95 24.52
N SER A 410 16.13 3.63 24.58
CA SER A 410 17.15 2.77 25.21
C SER A 410 18.18 2.29 24.19
N SER A 411 19.27 1.68 24.67
CA SER A 411 20.21 0.96 23.79
C SER A 411 19.47 -0.02 22.88
N GLY A 412 19.80 -0.01 21.58
CA GLY A 412 19.12 -0.82 20.56
C GLY A 412 17.83 -0.21 20.01
N THR A 413 17.49 1.03 20.38
CA THR A 413 16.39 1.78 19.73
C THR A 413 16.79 2.10 18.30
N HIS A 414 16.23 1.33 17.37
CA HIS A 414 16.46 1.48 15.95
C HIS A 414 15.21 2.05 15.29
N LEU A 415 15.22 3.36 14.99
CA LEU A 415 14.19 4.05 14.23
C LEU A 415 14.85 4.76 13.05
N ARG A 416 14.32 4.56 11.85
CA ARG A 416 14.80 5.27 10.66
C ARG A 416 14.11 6.62 10.54
N TYR A 417 12.82 6.65 10.24
CA TYR A 417 12.05 7.90 10.16
C TYR A 417 11.29 8.13 11.47
N MET A 418 11.13 9.40 11.85
CA MET A 418 10.33 9.81 13.00
C MET A 418 9.30 10.88 12.62
N ALA A 419 8.12 10.80 13.21
CA ALA A 419 7.08 11.82 13.13
C ALA A 419 6.59 12.15 14.55
N PHE A 420 6.36 13.42 14.83
CA PHE A 420 6.08 13.94 16.17
C PHE A 420 4.61 14.38 16.29
N ASP A 421 3.91 13.85 17.28
CA ASP A 421 2.58 14.30 17.69
C ASP A 421 2.72 15.10 18.98
N ALA A 422 2.94 16.41 18.86
CA ALA A 422 3.07 17.29 20.01
C ALA A 422 1.80 17.36 20.87
N THR A 423 0.62 17.12 20.27
CA THR A 423 -0.66 17.17 20.99
C THR A 423 -0.81 16.00 21.95
N ARG A 424 -0.25 14.84 21.60
CA ARG A 424 -0.23 13.64 22.44
C ARG A 424 1.07 13.45 23.22
N GLY A 425 2.12 14.20 22.88
CA GLY A 425 3.46 13.99 23.43
C GLY A 425 4.08 12.68 22.95
N GLU A 426 3.80 12.28 21.71
CA GLU A 426 4.18 10.99 21.14
C GLU A 426 5.13 11.14 19.95
N VAL A 427 6.01 10.15 19.78
CA VAL A 427 6.95 10.04 18.66
C VAL A 427 6.71 8.70 17.97
N TYR A 428 6.30 8.75 16.72
CA TYR A 428 6.11 7.57 15.87
C TYR A 428 7.38 7.33 15.08
N GLY A 429 7.91 6.12 15.14
CA GLY A 429 9.15 5.77 14.45
C GLY A 429 9.05 4.47 13.67
N SER A 430 9.67 4.42 12.50
CA SER A 430 9.73 3.21 11.69
C SER A 430 10.94 2.36 12.05
N ASP A 431 10.68 1.11 12.42
CA ASP A 431 11.67 0.06 12.60
C ASP A 431 11.53 -0.93 11.45
N TYR A 432 12.14 -0.57 10.32
CA TYR A 432 11.97 -1.29 9.07
C TYR A 432 12.54 -2.72 9.14
N GLU A 433 13.64 -2.92 9.87
CA GLU A 433 14.28 -4.23 10.08
C GLU A 433 13.35 -5.20 10.82
N ASN A 434 12.54 -4.70 11.76
CA ASN A 434 11.61 -5.51 12.54
C ASN A 434 10.16 -5.44 12.02
N HIS A 435 9.95 -4.80 10.87
CA HIS A 435 8.63 -4.67 10.23
C HIS A 435 7.57 -4.03 11.14
N LYS A 436 7.97 -3.00 11.89
CA LYS A 436 7.14 -2.36 12.91
C LYS A 436 7.16 -0.84 12.82
N VAL A 437 6.05 -0.23 13.22
CA VAL A 437 6.02 1.15 13.67
C VAL A 437 5.96 1.14 15.19
N LYS A 438 6.86 1.86 15.84
CA LYS A 438 6.95 1.97 17.30
C LYS A 438 6.59 3.38 17.72
N VAL A 439 5.84 3.49 18.82
CA VAL A 439 5.44 4.78 19.40
C VAL A 439 6.13 4.94 20.75
N TYR A 440 6.74 6.10 20.95
CA TYR A 440 7.45 6.49 22.15
C TYR A 440 6.86 7.78 22.73
N SER A 441 7.11 8.07 24.00
CA SER A 441 6.94 9.41 24.55
C SER A 441 8.05 10.33 24.05
N THR A 442 7.85 11.64 24.13
CA THR A 442 8.92 12.63 23.84
C THR A 442 10.14 12.50 24.75
N ALA A 443 10.02 11.82 25.89
CA ALA A 443 11.12 11.48 26.79
C ALA A 443 11.88 10.20 26.37
N GLY A 444 11.42 9.48 25.34
CA GLY A 444 12.07 8.27 24.83
C GLY A 444 11.59 6.97 25.47
N GLU A 445 10.48 6.98 26.21
CA GLU A 445 9.89 5.76 26.75
C GLU A 445 9.01 5.08 25.71
N LYS A 446 9.22 3.79 25.45
CA LYS A 446 8.39 3.05 24.49
C LYS A 446 6.98 2.87 25.03
N LEU A 447 5.98 3.32 24.28
CA LEU A 447 4.57 3.26 24.66
C LEU A 447 3.87 2.05 24.03
N ARG A 448 4.00 1.88 22.71
CA ARG A 448 3.33 0.82 21.95
C ARG A 448 4.04 0.53 20.62
N GLU A 449 3.60 -0.51 19.93
CA GLU A 449 4.07 -0.86 18.59
C GLU A 449 2.96 -1.50 17.76
N HIS A 450 3.07 -1.37 16.44
CA HIS A 450 2.17 -1.94 15.46
C HIS A 450 2.96 -2.64 14.35
N GLY A 451 2.41 -3.72 13.83
CA GLY A 451 2.95 -4.43 12.69
C GLY A 451 3.77 -5.68 13.04
N LYS A 452 3.89 -6.52 12.03
CA LYS A 452 4.77 -7.69 11.92
C LYS A 452 4.94 -7.95 10.42
N TYR A 453 5.95 -8.74 10.04
CA TYR A 453 6.12 -9.19 8.66
C TYR A 453 4.80 -9.72 8.10
N GLY A 454 4.39 -9.19 6.95
CA GLY A 454 3.24 -9.67 6.22
C GLY A 454 2.57 -8.59 5.39
N THR A 455 1.45 -8.98 4.80
CA THR A 455 0.78 -8.31 3.68
C THR A 455 -0.71 -8.05 4.00
N ALA A 456 -1.16 -8.39 5.21
CA ALA A 456 -2.46 -7.95 5.74
C ALA A 456 -2.47 -6.45 6.08
N LEU A 457 -3.66 -5.86 6.28
CA LEU A 457 -3.81 -4.43 6.58
C LEU A 457 -3.25 -4.06 7.97
N ASN A 458 -3.28 -4.99 8.91
CA ASN A 458 -2.72 -4.85 10.25
C ASN A 458 -1.28 -5.41 10.37
N GLU A 459 -0.68 -5.78 9.23
CA GLU A 459 0.72 -6.20 9.11
C GLU A 459 1.49 -5.12 8.36
N CYS A 460 2.82 -5.12 8.50
CA CYS A 460 3.67 -4.20 7.80
C CYS A 460 4.80 -4.95 7.14
N TRP A 461 5.16 -4.62 5.90
CA TRP A 461 6.36 -5.16 5.26
C TRP A 461 7.31 -4.02 4.89
N PHE A 462 8.39 -3.91 5.66
CA PHE A 462 9.36 -2.81 5.60
C PHE A 462 8.68 -1.42 5.64
N PRO A 463 8.14 -1.01 6.80
CA PRO A 463 7.65 0.36 6.98
C PRO A 463 8.83 1.33 6.94
N TYR A 464 8.76 2.35 6.07
CA TYR A 464 9.79 3.38 5.91
C TYR A 464 9.27 4.74 6.39
N GLY A 465 8.98 5.68 5.49
CA GLY A 465 8.52 7.01 5.87
C GLY A 465 7.15 6.99 6.55
N LEU A 466 6.97 7.92 7.49
CA LEU A 466 5.75 8.11 8.25
C LEU A 466 5.28 9.56 8.12
N ALA A 467 3.97 9.78 8.04
CA ALA A 467 3.36 11.10 8.14
C ALA A 467 2.13 11.05 9.04
N LEU A 468 1.99 12.05 9.93
CA LEU A 468 0.86 12.14 10.84
C LEU A 468 -0.28 12.95 10.21
N MET A 469 -1.49 12.46 10.40
CA MET A 469 -2.73 13.14 10.00
C MET A 469 -3.30 13.94 11.18
N PRO A 470 -4.03 15.04 10.94
CA PRO A 470 -4.64 15.84 12.00
C PRO A 470 -5.65 15.09 12.88
N ASP A 471 -6.26 14.01 12.38
CA ASP A 471 -7.15 13.13 13.14
C ASP A 471 -6.37 12.12 14.02
N GLY A 472 -5.04 12.19 13.96
CA GLY A 472 -4.11 11.36 14.70
C GLY A 472 -3.96 9.94 14.15
N LYS A 473 -4.34 9.71 12.89
CA LYS A 473 -3.88 8.56 12.11
C LYS A 473 -2.44 8.80 11.63
N VAL A 474 -1.76 7.71 11.27
CA VAL A 474 -0.45 7.72 10.65
C VAL A 474 -0.55 7.08 9.26
N ALA A 475 0.03 7.74 8.27
CA ALA A 475 0.30 7.19 6.96
C ALA A 475 1.71 6.59 6.95
N ILE A 476 1.83 5.36 6.45
CA ILE A 476 3.05 4.56 6.47
C ILE A 476 3.38 4.17 5.03
N ALA A 477 4.57 4.53 4.56
CA ALA A 477 5.11 3.97 3.33
C ALA A 477 5.59 2.53 3.59
N GLU A 478 4.91 1.55 3.01
CA GLU A 478 5.29 0.14 3.12
C GLU A 478 6.00 -0.29 1.85
N ARG A 479 7.32 -0.30 1.92
CA ARG A 479 8.21 -0.43 0.76
C ARG A 479 7.95 -1.70 -0.04
N GLU A 480 7.90 -2.85 0.63
CA GLU A 480 7.73 -4.16 -0.02
C GLU A 480 6.26 -4.53 -0.24
N ASN A 481 5.31 -3.83 0.41
CA ASN A 481 3.88 -3.97 0.10
C ASN A 481 3.40 -2.99 -0.98
N HIS A 482 4.30 -2.15 -1.51
CA HIS A 482 4.03 -1.28 -2.65
C HIS A 482 2.83 -0.33 -2.43
N ARG A 483 2.65 0.12 -1.18
CA ARG A 483 1.46 0.87 -0.76
C ARG A 483 1.77 1.88 0.34
N ILE A 484 0.87 2.84 0.49
CA ILE A 484 0.71 3.65 1.70
C ILE A 484 -0.45 3.10 2.52
N THR A 485 -0.20 2.75 3.78
CA THR A 485 -1.26 2.34 4.72
C THR A 485 -1.51 3.44 5.72
N VAL A 486 -2.79 3.70 5.99
CA VAL A 486 -3.29 4.73 6.89
C VAL A 486 -4.08 4.06 8.00
N LEU A 487 -3.65 4.24 9.26
CA LEU A 487 -4.30 3.67 10.43
C LEU A 487 -4.10 4.51 11.69
N LYS A 488 -4.83 4.16 12.74
CA LYS A 488 -4.54 4.61 14.10
C LYS A 488 -3.71 3.54 14.83
N ILE A 489 -2.61 3.96 15.45
CA ILE A 489 -1.74 3.10 16.30
C ILE A 489 -1.92 3.46 17.76
#